data_AF-A0A7C5F9F5-F1
#
_entry.id   AF-A0A7C5F9F5-F1
#
_cell.length_a   1.000
_cell.length_b   1.000
_cell.length_c   1.000
_cell.angle_alpha   90.00
_cell.angle_beta   90.00
_cell.angle_gamma   90.00
#
_symmetry.space_group_name_H-M   'P 1'
#
loop_
_entity.id
_entity.type
_entity.pdbx_description
1 polymer ?
#
loop_
_entity_poly.entity_id
_entity_poly.type
_entity_poly.pdbx_seq_one_letter_code
_entity_poly.pdbx_strand_id
1 'polypeptide(L)'
;AINENVHDRIVNDPSFLKQFDVVALALDNWLARISIGNAAYDLGIPIVNGGMAGFDGGVFVAIPPETPCVECLLPSSNKDKILNIVFSCTEKGKIVYEGAQYVKIATMATTNSIIGALQSQEIILLLMGFKDYKTTGKWPEGVPKPLWGQQVEFYGKSHKMAVFERSISPACEYHKSLAWLSEHE
;
A
#
# COMPACT_ATOMS: atom_id res chain seq x y z
N ALA A 1 -22.93 -11.73 1.94
CA ALA A 1 -21.49 -11.98 2.09
C ALA A 1 -20.86 -11.82 0.72
N ILE A 2 -19.84 -10.99 0.56
CA ILE A 2 -19.13 -10.81 -0.72
C ILE A 2 -18.39 -12.13 -0.97
N ASN A 3 -18.96 -12.98 -1.83
CA ASN A 3 -18.42 -14.28 -2.22
C ASN A 3 -17.53 -14.18 -3.47
N GLU A 4 -17.24 -12.96 -3.91
CA GLU A 4 -16.41 -12.64 -5.07
C GLU A 4 -15.02 -12.22 -4.58
N ASN A 5 -13.98 -12.69 -5.28
CA ASN A 5 -12.62 -12.25 -5.02
C ASN A 5 -12.50 -10.75 -5.34
N VAL A 6 -12.33 -9.93 -4.30
CA VAL A 6 -12.27 -8.46 -4.42
C VAL A 6 -11.14 -8.01 -5.34
N HIS A 7 -10.02 -8.75 -5.37
CA HIS A 7 -8.92 -8.47 -6.29
C HIS A 7 -9.37 -8.60 -7.75
N ASP A 8 -10.02 -9.71 -8.11
CA ASP A 8 -10.47 -9.96 -9.48
C ASP A 8 -11.51 -8.93 -9.93
N ARG A 9 -12.40 -8.51 -9.02
CA ARG A 9 -13.35 -7.43 -9.30
C ARG A 9 -12.63 -6.11 -9.61
N ILE A 10 -11.65 -5.73 -8.81
CA ILE A 10 -10.89 -4.48 -9.02
C ILE A 10 -10.08 -4.54 -10.31
N VAL A 11 -9.48 -5.68 -10.64
CA VAL A 11 -8.72 -5.87 -11.88
C VAL A 11 -9.63 -5.74 -13.11
N ASN A 12 -10.84 -6.32 -13.06
CA ASN A 12 -11.77 -6.28 -14.19
C ASN A 12 -12.53 -4.94 -14.30
N ASP A 13 -12.84 -4.31 -13.17
CA ASP A 13 -13.52 -3.02 -13.09
C ASP A 13 -12.89 -2.13 -11.99
N PRO A 14 -11.80 -1.41 -12.31
CA PRO A 14 -11.17 -0.49 -11.36
C PRO A 14 -12.13 0.59 -10.85
N SER A 15 -13.16 0.95 -11.63
CA SER A 15 -14.12 1.99 -11.27
C SER A 15 -14.90 1.66 -10.00
N PHE A 16 -14.98 0.38 -9.62
CA PHE A 16 -15.48 -0.07 -8.33
C PHE A 16 -14.84 0.69 -7.16
N LEU A 17 -13.56 1.09 -7.27
CA LEU A 17 -12.87 1.80 -6.20
C LEU A 17 -13.36 3.23 -5.97
N LYS A 18 -14.03 3.86 -6.96
CA LYS A 18 -14.48 5.27 -6.87
C LYS A 18 -15.50 5.54 -5.76
N GLN A 19 -16.10 4.50 -5.18
CA GLN A 19 -17.01 4.63 -4.04
C GLN A 19 -16.30 4.78 -2.68
N PHE A 20 -14.97 4.63 -2.64
CA PHE A 20 -14.17 4.71 -1.42
C PHE A 20 -13.33 5.98 -1.38
N ASP A 21 -13.19 6.57 -0.20
CA ASP A 21 -12.37 7.76 0.02
C ASP A 21 -10.88 7.44 0.22
N VAL A 22 -10.57 6.25 0.74
CA VAL A 22 -9.21 5.77 1.06
C VAL A 22 -9.15 4.26 0.84
N VAL A 23 -8.02 3.74 0.33
CA VAL A 23 -7.76 2.30 0.20
C VAL A 23 -6.71 1.86 1.23
N ALA A 24 -7.06 0.90 2.08
CA ALA A 24 -6.13 0.28 3.01
C ALA A 24 -5.61 -1.05 2.45
N LEU A 25 -4.29 -1.21 2.32
CA LEU A 25 -3.67 -2.46 1.89
C LEU A 25 -3.05 -3.17 3.09
N ALA A 26 -3.47 -4.41 3.34
CA ALA A 26 -2.93 -5.28 4.40
C ALA A 26 -2.77 -6.72 3.87
N LEU A 27 -2.32 -6.84 2.61
CA LEU A 27 -2.28 -8.09 1.86
C LEU A 27 -0.95 -8.83 2.06
N ASP A 28 -0.95 -10.13 1.80
CA ASP A 28 0.16 -11.02 2.12
C ASP A 28 1.12 -11.28 0.93
N ASN A 29 0.87 -10.65 -0.21
CA ASN A 29 1.69 -10.73 -1.41
C ASN A 29 1.78 -9.37 -2.11
N TRP A 30 2.93 -9.11 -2.74
CA TRP A 30 3.22 -7.82 -3.36
C TRP A 30 2.46 -7.59 -4.67
N LEU A 31 2.16 -8.66 -5.43
CA LEU A 31 1.38 -8.55 -6.66
C LEU A 31 0.00 -7.94 -6.42
N ALA A 32 -0.73 -8.45 -5.42
CA ALA A 32 -2.04 -7.91 -5.08
C ALA A 32 -1.96 -6.48 -4.52
N ARG A 33 -0.92 -6.18 -3.73
CA ARG A 33 -0.66 -4.81 -3.22
C ARG A 33 -0.46 -3.82 -4.38
N ILE A 34 0.35 -4.20 -5.37
CA ILE A 34 0.64 -3.35 -6.53
C ILE A 34 -0.57 -3.24 -7.45
N SER A 35 -1.26 -4.34 -7.74
CA SER A 35 -2.42 -4.34 -8.62
C SER A 35 -3.52 -3.40 -8.10
N ILE A 36 -3.92 -3.57 -6.83
CA ILE A 36 -4.95 -2.71 -6.22
C ILE A 36 -4.41 -1.30 -5.97
N GLY A 37 -3.14 -1.18 -5.58
CA GLY A 37 -2.50 0.10 -5.34
C GLY A 37 -2.44 0.97 -6.59
N ASN A 38 -2.01 0.43 -7.74
CA ASN A 38 -1.93 1.18 -8.99
C ASN A 38 -3.33 1.59 -9.47
N ALA A 39 -4.32 0.69 -9.40
CA ALA A 39 -5.70 1.02 -9.73
C ALA A 39 -6.28 2.16 -8.87
N ALA A 40 -6.00 2.16 -7.56
CA ALA A 40 -6.40 3.26 -6.68
C ALA A 40 -5.64 4.56 -6.99
N TYR A 41 -4.36 4.45 -7.32
CA TYR A 41 -3.49 5.58 -7.64
C TYR A 41 -3.94 6.29 -8.93
N ASP A 42 -4.25 5.54 -9.98
CA ASP A 42 -4.83 6.05 -11.24
C ASP A 42 -6.13 6.83 -11.02
N LEU A 43 -6.92 6.41 -10.02
CA LEU A 43 -8.19 7.04 -9.65
C LEU A 43 -8.06 8.22 -8.69
N GLY A 44 -6.84 8.60 -8.29
CA GLY A 44 -6.62 9.70 -7.35
C GLY A 44 -7.07 9.37 -5.92
N ILE A 45 -7.13 8.09 -5.55
CA ILE A 45 -7.56 7.63 -4.23
C ILE A 45 -6.30 7.37 -3.38
N PRO A 46 -6.18 7.97 -2.18
CA PRO A 46 -5.03 7.78 -1.32
C PRO A 46 -4.99 6.37 -0.77
N ILE A 47 -3.79 5.84 -0.59
CA ILE A 47 -3.54 4.45 -0.21
C ILE A 47 -2.74 4.43 1.10
N VAL A 48 -3.19 3.63 2.06
CA VAL A 48 -2.45 3.34 3.29
C VAL A 48 -2.02 1.88 3.27
N ASN A 49 -0.76 1.63 2.94
CA ASN A 49 -0.18 0.30 2.83
C ASN A 49 0.49 -0.12 4.15
N GLY A 50 -0.06 -1.13 4.82
CA GLY A 50 0.47 -1.76 6.02
C GLY A 50 1.05 -3.13 5.74
N GLY A 51 2.11 -3.51 6.43
CA GLY A 51 2.69 -4.85 6.32
C GLY A 51 3.56 -5.22 7.51
N MET A 52 3.76 -6.53 7.70
CA MET A 52 4.60 -7.08 8.74
C MET A 52 5.46 -8.22 8.19
N ALA A 53 6.63 -8.42 8.79
CA ALA A 53 7.44 -9.61 8.64
C ALA A 53 8.04 -10.02 10.01
N GLY A 54 7.42 -11.02 10.67
CA GLY A 54 7.78 -11.43 12.03
C GLY A 54 7.59 -10.28 13.03
N PHE A 55 8.68 -9.85 13.66
CA PHE A 55 8.67 -8.76 14.65
C PHE A 55 8.63 -7.37 14.02
N ASP A 56 8.97 -7.26 12.74
CA ASP A 56 9.15 -5.98 12.07
C ASP A 56 7.94 -5.67 11.19
N GLY A 57 7.67 -4.40 10.91
CA GLY A 57 6.57 -4.00 10.03
C GLY A 57 6.60 -2.52 9.71
N GLY A 58 5.65 -2.06 8.91
CA GLY A 58 5.57 -0.65 8.60
C GLY A 58 4.25 -0.23 7.95
N VAL A 59 4.06 1.08 7.89
CA VAL A 59 2.94 1.75 7.24
C VAL A 59 3.48 2.82 6.30
N PHE A 60 3.01 2.81 5.06
CA PHE A 60 3.33 3.78 4.02
C PHE A 60 2.05 4.44 3.51
N VAL A 61 2.07 5.76 3.30
CA VAL A 61 0.92 6.50 2.75
C VAL A 61 1.27 7.04 1.37
N ALA A 62 0.55 6.58 0.35
CA ALA A 62 0.61 7.13 -1.00
C ALA A 62 -0.55 8.10 -1.24
N ILE A 63 -0.22 9.32 -1.64
CA ILE A 63 -1.08 10.38 -2.13
C ILE A 63 -0.83 10.58 -3.64
N PRO A 64 -1.75 10.17 -4.52
CA PRO A 64 -1.65 10.42 -5.95
C PRO A 64 -1.95 11.89 -6.30
N PRO A 65 -1.33 12.45 -7.37
CA PRO A 65 -0.19 11.93 -8.11
C PRO A 65 1.17 12.38 -7.52
N GLU A 66 1.16 12.92 -6.30
CA GLU A 66 2.28 13.70 -5.74
C GLU A 66 3.40 12.88 -5.11
N THR A 67 3.08 11.67 -4.65
CA THR A 67 3.98 10.86 -3.82
C THR A 67 4.23 9.49 -4.46
N PRO A 68 5.19 8.69 -3.98
CA PRO A 68 5.47 7.39 -4.56
C PRO A 68 4.27 6.43 -4.45
N CYS A 69 4.13 5.53 -5.42
CA CYS A 69 3.14 4.45 -5.36
C CYS A 69 3.69 3.27 -4.55
N VAL A 70 2.85 2.25 -4.34
CA VAL A 70 3.24 1.05 -3.60
C VAL A 70 4.37 0.27 -4.31
N GLU A 71 4.41 0.26 -5.64
CA GLU A 71 5.48 -0.39 -6.42
C GLU A 71 6.85 0.28 -6.18
N CYS A 72 6.89 1.58 -5.91
CA CYS A 72 8.14 2.30 -5.62
C CYS A 72 8.86 1.78 -4.37
N LEU A 73 8.17 1.05 -3.49
CA LEU A 73 8.76 0.46 -2.29
C LEU A 73 9.62 -0.78 -2.59
N LEU A 74 9.48 -1.38 -3.78
CA LEU A 74 10.22 -2.59 -4.13
C LEU A 74 11.64 -2.27 -4.59
N PRO A 75 12.66 -2.98 -4.06
CA PRO A 75 14.01 -2.88 -4.57
C PRO A 75 14.11 -3.53 -5.96
N SER A 76 14.58 -2.77 -6.94
CA SER A 76 14.68 -3.19 -8.35
C SER A 76 15.50 -4.47 -8.52
N SER A 77 16.53 -4.66 -7.68
CA SER A 77 17.46 -5.80 -7.77
C SER A 77 16.81 -7.16 -7.54
N ASN A 78 15.66 -7.22 -6.85
CA ASN A 78 15.00 -8.46 -6.48
C ASN A 78 13.48 -8.44 -6.75
N LYS A 79 12.98 -7.50 -7.57
CA LYS A 79 11.55 -7.30 -7.84
C LYS A 79 10.87 -8.62 -8.25
N ASP A 80 11.38 -9.31 -9.27
CA ASP A 80 10.79 -10.55 -9.79
C ASP A 80 10.70 -11.67 -8.74
N LYS A 81 11.70 -11.76 -7.86
CA LYS A 81 11.69 -12.74 -6.76
C LYS A 81 10.62 -12.40 -5.75
N ILE A 82 10.50 -11.12 -5.38
CA ILE A 82 9.53 -10.65 -4.39
C ILE A 82 8.10 -10.82 -4.89
N LEU A 83 7.84 -10.55 -6.18
CA LEU A 83 6.52 -10.68 -6.78
C LEU A 83 6.01 -12.13 -6.78
N ASN A 84 6.91 -13.11 -6.90
CA ASN A 84 6.55 -14.54 -6.88
C ASN A 84 6.37 -15.13 -5.47
N ILE A 85 6.52 -14.34 -4.40
CA ILE A 85 6.37 -14.81 -3.02
C ILE A 85 4.99 -14.48 -2.47
N VAL A 86 4.34 -15.48 -1.89
CA VAL A 86 3.12 -15.34 -1.10
C VAL A 86 3.45 -15.70 0.34
N PHE A 87 3.31 -14.73 1.25
CA PHE A 87 3.47 -14.99 2.67
C PHE A 87 2.16 -15.54 3.23
N SER A 88 2.21 -16.52 4.12
CA SER A 88 1.01 -16.98 4.83
C SER A 88 1.28 -17.20 6.30
N CYS A 89 0.39 -16.64 7.13
CA CYS A 89 0.36 -16.84 8.57
C CYS A 89 -0.35 -18.15 8.97
N THR A 90 -1.10 -18.75 8.04
CA THR A 90 -1.81 -20.02 8.23
C THR A 90 -1.22 -21.08 7.29
N GLU A 91 -1.86 -22.24 7.14
CA GLU A 91 -1.46 -23.19 6.10
C GLU A 91 -1.63 -22.57 4.68
N LYS A 92 -1.27 -23.30 3.61
CA LYS A 92 -1.51 -22.80 2.23
C LYS A 92 -2.98 -22.37 2.14
N GLY A 93 -3.22 -21.10 1.79
CA GLY A 93 -4.57 -20.57 1.62
C GLY A 93 -5.36 -21.40 0.61
N LYS A 94 -6.69 -21.25 0.60
CA LYS A 94 -7.56 -21.96 -0.36
C LYS A 94 -7.23 -21.63 -1.83
N ILE A 95 -6.58 -20.49 -2.07
CA ILE A 95 -6.14 -20.02 -3.38
C ILE A 95 -4.64 -20.31 -3.51
N VAL A 96 -4.31 -21.19 -4.46
CA VAL A 96 -2.93 -21.52 -4.82
C VAL A 96 -2.61 -20.89 -6.17
N TYR A 97 -1.67 -19.95 -6.21
CA TYR A 97 -1.15 -19.35 -7.43
C TYR A 97 -0.07 -20.27 -8.00
N GLU A 98 -0.28 -20.72 -9.23
CA GLU A 98 0.68 -21.57 -9.93
C GLU A 98 2.02 -20.83 -10.12
N GLY A 99 3.12 -21.49 -9.79
CA GLY A 99 4.46 -20.88 -9.83
C GLY A 99 4.83 -19.99 -8.63
N ALA A 100 3.89 -19.68 -7.72
CA ALA A 100 4.19 -18.89 -6.54
C ALA A 100 4.90 -19.69 -5.44
N GLN A 101 5.89 -19.05 -4.79
CA GLN A 101 6.57 -19.58 -3.63
C GLN A 101 5.81 -19.20 -2.35
N TYR A 102 5.27 -20.21 -1.67
CA TYR A 102 4.58 -20.03 -0.39
C TYR A 102 5.57 -20.06 0.76
N VAL A 103 5.70 -18.94 1.47
CA VAL A 103 6.57 -18.80 2.64
C VAL A 103 5.72 -18.66 3.88
N LYS A 104 5.81 -19.65 4.77
CA LYS A 104 5.14 -19.58 6.07
C LYS A 104 5.84 -18.55 6.95
N ILE A 105 5.07 -17.65 7.52
CA ILE A 105 5.54 -16.61 8.42
C ILE A 105 4.79 -16.66 9.74
N ALA A 106 5.49 -16.48 10.85
CA ALA A 106 4.84 -16.39 12.15
C ALA A 106 4.04 -15.07 12.21
N THR A 107 2.74 -15.19 12.50
CA THR A 107 1.93 -14.04 12.86
C THR A 107 2.31 -13.57 14.26
N MET A 108 2.63 -12.29 14.40
CA MET A 108 2.94 -11.66 15.69
C MET A 108 1.80 -10.71 16.03
N ALA A 109 0.94 -11.09 16.97
CA ALA A 109 -0.21 -10.28 17.36
C ALA A 109 0.21 -8.88 17.82
N THR A 110 1.37 -8.76 18.48
CA THR A 110 1.94 -7.48 18.90
C THR A 110 2.28 -6.58 17.70
N THR A 111 3.03 -7.08 16.72
CA THR A 111 3.40 -6.34 15.51
C THR A 111 2.15 -5.97 14.71
N ASN A 112 1.20 -6.90 14.53
CA ASN A 112 -0.05 -6.62 13.83
C ASN A 112 -0.88 -5.53 14.51
N SER A 113 -0.95 -5.53 15.85
CA SER A 113 -1.66 -4.49 16.60
C SER A 113 -1.00 -3.12 16.42
N ILE A 114 0.33 -3.05 16.43
CA ILE A 114 1.06 -1.79 16.22
C ILE A 114 0.83 -1.28 14.79
N ILE A 115 1.03 -2.13 13.78
CA ILE A 115 0.86 -1.74 12.38
C ILE A 115 -0.60 -1.39 12.08
N GLY A 116 -1.56 -2.15 12.61
CA GLY A 116 -2.99 -1.85 12.45
C GLY A 116 -3.39 -0.54 13.10
N ALA A 117 -2.83 -0.20 14.28
CA ALA A 117 -3.06 1.09 14.93
C ALA A 117 -2.50 2.25 14.11
N LEU A 118 -1.24 2.14 13.65
CA LEU A 118 -0.61 3.15 12.79
C LEU A 118 -1.40 3.33 11.48
N GLN A 119 -1.77 2.23 10.82
CA GLN A 119 -2.55 2.27 9.58
C GLN A 119 -3.92 2.94 9.79
N SER A 120 -4.60 2.63 10.90
CA SER A 120 -5.89 3.23 11.23
C SER A 120 -5.77 4.74 11.48
N GLN A 121 -4.71 5.17 12.15
CA GLN A 121 -4.44 6.58 12.41
C GLN A 121 -4.28 7.36 11.09
N GLU A 122 -3.49 6.86 10.15
CA GLU A 122 -3.31 7.51 8.84
C GLU A 122 -4.61 7.59 8.03
N ILE A 123 -5.43 6.54 8.09
CA ILE A 123 -6.76 6.53 7.45
C ILE A 123 -7.64 7.64 8.04
N ILE A 124 -7.67 7.79 9.37
CA ILE A 124 -8.46 8.84 10.04
C ILE A 124 -8.01 10.23 9.59
N LEU A 125 -6.69 10.48 9.54
CA LEU A 125 -6.15 11.77 9.09
C LEU A 125 -6.56 12.08 7.64
N LEU A 126 -6.49 11.08 6.74
CA LEU A 126 -6.94 11.22 5.36
C LEU A 126 -8.43 11.51 5.26
N LEU A 127 -9.28 10.81 6.01
CA LEU A 127 -10.72 11.07 6.02
C LEU A 127 -11.06 12.47 6.55
N MET A 128 -10.27 13.00 7.47
CA MET A 128 -10.48 14.33 8.04
C MET A 128 -10.08 15.47 7.10
N GLY A 129 -9.09 15.28 6.21
CA GLY A 129 -8.51 16.40 5.46
C GLY A 129 -8.36 16.24 3.95
N PHE A 130 -8.42 15.03 3.41
CA PHE A 130 -8.08 14.82 2.00
C PHE A 130 -9.13 15.39 1.03
N LYS A 131 -10.41 15.38 1.41
CA LYS A 131 -11.47 16.01 0.61
C LYS A 131 -11.28 17.52 0.50
N ASP A 132 -10.99 18.17 1.62
CA ASP A 132 -10.74 19.62 1.67
C ASP A 132 -9.48 19.96 0.89
N TYR A 133 -8.42 19.15 1.05
CA TYR A 133 -7.20 19.27 0.27
C TYR A 133 -7.47 19.21 -1.25
N LYS A 134 -8.23 18.23 -1.74
CA LYS A 134 -8.56 18.13 -3.17
C LYS A 134 -9.31 19.34 -3.72
N THR A 135 -10.11 20.01 -2.89
CA THR A 135 -10.89 21.19 -3.31
C THR A 135 -10.11 22.50 -3.21
N THR A 136 -9.22 22.63 -2.22
CA THR A 136 -8.56 23.89 -1.88
C THR A 136 -7.06 23.93 -2.20
N GLY A 137 -6.44 22.77 -2.44
CA GLY A 137 -4.99 22.61 -2.55
C GLY A 137 -4.23 22.79 -1.23
N LYS A 138 -4.93 22.90 -0.10
CA LYS A 138 -4.31 23.10 1.23
C LYS A 138 -4.86 22.10 2.23
N TRP A 139 -3.96 21.53 3.03
CA TRP A 139 -4.37 20.67 4.13
C TRP A 139 -5.07 21.51 5.22
N PRO A 140 -6.20 21.06 5.79
CA PRO A 140 -6.95 21.85 6.76
C PRO A 140 -6.14 22.14 8.03
N GLU A 141 -6.31 23.35 8.56
CA GLU A 141 -5.68 23.78 9.80
C GLU A 141 -6.24 22.97 10.99
N GLY A 142 -5.37 22.56 11.92
CA GLY A 142 -5.75 21.78 13.09
C GLY A 142 -5.87 20.26 12.85
N VAL A 143 -5.78 19.78 11.61
CA VAL A 143 -5.68 18.34 11.30
C VAL A 143 -4.21 17.97 11.11
N PRO A 144 -3.65 17.04 11.89
CA PRO A 144 -2.29 16.54 11.66
C PRO A 144 -2.13 16.02 10.24
N LYS A 145 -0.98 16.32 9.60
CA LYS A 145 -0.69 15.81 8.26
C LYS A 145 -0.40 14.31 8.33
N PRO A 146 -0.96 13.47 7.44
CA PRO A 146 -0.60 12.06 7.38
C PRO A 146 0.85 11.91 6.90
N LEU A 147 1.36 10.70 6.89
CA LEU A 147 2.72 10.36 6.44
C LEU A 147 3.03 10.83 5.01
N TRP A 148 2.08 11.29 4.18
CA TRP A 148 2.30 12.02 2.91
C TRP A 148 3.53 11.58 2.07
N GLY A 149 3.56 10.33 1.60
CA GLY A 149 4.71 9.80 0.85
C GLY A 149 5.86 9.29 1.72
N GLN A 150 5.69 9.26 3.04
CA GLN A 150 6.63 8.70 4.00
C GLN A 150 6.18 7.31 4.45
N GLN A 151 7.13 6.58 5.02
CA GLN A 151 6.92 5.29 5.63
C GLN A 151 7.40 5.31 7.08
N VAL A 152 6.55 4.88 8.00
CA VAL A 152 6.97 4.52 9.35
C VAL A 152 7.30 3.02 9.38
N GLU A 153 8.44 2.66 9.99
CA GLU A 153 8.83 1.29 10.24
C GLU A 153 8.96 1.03 11.75
N PHE A 154 8.45 -0.11 12.19
CA PHE A 154 8.60 -0.64 13.54
C PHE A 154 9.56 -1.84 13.49
N TYR A 155 10.63 -1.75 14.27
CA TYR A 155 11.65 -2.79 14.40
C TYR A 155 11.49 -3.50 15.74
N GLY A 156 10.60 -4.50 15.79
CA GLY A 156 10.16 -5.11 17.05
C GLY A 156 11.27 -5.83 17.82
N LYS A 157 12.32 -6.31 17.15
CA LYS A 157 13.48 -6.91 17.84
C LYS A 157 14.29 -5.93 18.66
N SER A 158 14.27 -4.64 18.27
CA SER A 158 15.05 -3.58 18.90
C SER A 158 14.19 -2.52 19.60
N HIS A 159 12.86 -2.67 19.55
CA HIS A 159 11.88 -1.73 20.06
C HIS A 159 12.05 -0.30 19.52
N LYS A 160 12.44 -0.17 18.25
CA LYS A 160 12.64 1.13 17.58
C LYS A 160 11.53 1.41 16.58
N MET A 161 11.21 2.69 16.42
CA MET A 161 10.41 3.19 15.30
C MET A 161 11.17 4.30 14.60
N ALA A 162 11.07 4.34 13.27
CA ALA A 162 11.67 5.37 12.46
C ALA A 162 10.74 5.74 11.31
N VAL A 163 10.78 7.00 10.89
CA VAL A 163 10.06 7.52 9.73
C VAL A 163 11.06 7.80 8.63
N PHE A 164 10.74 7.38 7.42
CA PHE A 164 11.57 7.52 6.23
C PHE A 164 10.79 8.23 5.14
N GLU A 165 11.42 9.22 4.52
CA GLU A 165 10.95 9.78 3.25
C GLU A 165 11.08 8.72 2.15
N ARG A 166 10.08 8.63 1.27
CA ARG A 166 10.17 7.85 0.05
C ARG A 166 10.08 8.78 -1.15
N SER A 167 10.86 8.48 -2.18
CA SER A 167 10.82 9.17 -3.47
C SER A 167 10.29 8.24 -4.56
N ILE A 168 9.78 8.83 -5.64
CA ILE A 168 9.35 8.07 -6.81
C ILE A 168 10.59 7.35 -7.35
N SER A 169 10.55 6.03 -7.36
CA SER A 169 11.69 5.22 -7.78
C SER A 169 11.89 5.36 -9.29
N PRO A 170 13.11 5.70 -9.77
CA PRO A 170 13.43 5.69 -11.20
C PRO A 170 13.31 4.30 -11.83
N ALA A 171 13.17 3.25 -11.03
CA ALA A 171 12.96 1.88 -11.50
C ALA A 171 11.49 1.44 -11.48
N CYS A 172 10.57 2.29 -11.01
CA CYS A 172 9.14 1.99 -11.02
C CYS A 172 8.63 1.99 -12.46
N GLU A 173 8.04 0.87 -12.89
CA GLU A 173 7.54 0.72 -14.26
C GLU A 173 6.23 1.47 -14.44
N TYR A 174 5.36 1.44 -13.42
CA TYR A 174 4.11 2.18 -13.41
C TYR A 174 4.29 3.70 -13.62
N HIS A 175 5.20 4.35 -12.89
CA HIS A 175 5.44 5.79 -13.09
C HIS A 175 6.07 6.10 -14.46
N LYS A 176 6.88 5.20 -15.02
CA LYS A 176 7.42 5.36 -16.37
C LYS A 176 6.31 5.30 -17.42
N SER A 177 5.36 4.38 -17.26
CA SER A 177 4.22 4.30 -18.19
C SER A 177 3.33 5.55 -18.12
N LEU A 178 3.11 6.09 -16.92
CA LEU A 178 2.35 7.35 -16.76
C LEU A 178 3.05 8.54 -17.44
N ALA A 179 4.36 8.67 -17.24
CA ALA A 179 5.15 9.72 -17.89
C ALA A 179 5.11 9.60 -19.42
N TRP A 180 5.28 8.38 -19.94
CA TRP A 180 5.22 8.12 -21.38
C TRP A 180 3.87 8.51 -22.00
N LEU A 181 2.75 8.17 -21.34
CA LEU A 181 1.40 8.55 -21.78
C LEU A 181 1.24 10.07 -21.83
N SER A 182 1.69 10.78 -20.81
CA SER A 182 1.58 12.25 -20.75
C SER A 182 2.39 12.99 -21.82
N GLU A 183 3.44 12.37 -22.36
CA GLU A 183 4.28 12.96 -23.42
C GLU A 183 3.73 12.70 -24.84
N HIS A 184 2.77 11.79 -24.99
CA HIS A 184 2.26 11.31 -26.29
C HIS A 184 0.73 11.46 -26.45
N GLU A 185 0.07 12.20 -25.55
CA GLU A 185 -1.31 12.73 -25.69
C GLU A 185 -1.31 14.17 -26.22
#